data_AF-A0A9X0AWE9-F1
#
_entry.id   AF-A0A9X0AWE9-F1
#
_cell.length_a   1.000
_cell.length_b   1.000
_cell.length_c   1.000
_cell.angle_alpha   90.00
_cell.angle_beta   90.00
_cell.angle_gamma   90.00
#
_symmetry.space_group_name_H-M   'P 1'
#
loop_
_entity.id
_entity.type
_entity.pdbx_description
1 polymer ?
#
loop_
_entity_poly.entity_id
_entity_poly.type
_entity_poly.pdbx_seq_one_letter_code
_entity_poly.pdbx_strand_id
1 'polypeptide(L)'
;MENGYHLYDFKGEQFREEPVEKFKQWLWRPRPPTLLSKEEQKQIRKNLREYSKVFDQEDADRGASADLAVVEHRRRLLDEWLAWRANIEEDVEAEREDAGLPQDPLEPLKSKMASGDEGQAIEIEEIVEEIVEETEEIIS
;
A
#
# COMPACT_ATOMS: atom_id res chain seq x y z
N MET A 1 11.26 -6.29 23.35
CA MET A 1 11.46 -7.65 22.79
C MET A 1 10.22 -7.93 21.98
N GLU A 2 10.32 -7.76 20.67
CA GLU A 2 9.19 -8.04 19.78
C GLU A 2 9.13 -9.54 19.58
N ASN A 3 8.03 -10.15 20.01
CA ASN A 3 7.79 -11.57 19.81
C ASN A 3 7.19 -11.73 18.42
N GLY A 4 7.65 -12.72 17.65
CA GLY A 4 7.22 -12.89 16.26
C GLY A 4 8.03 -13.97 15.55
N TYR A 5 7.92 -13.99 14.23
CA TYR A 5 8.68 -14.90 13.41
C TYR A 5 9.27 -14.23 12.17
N HIS A 6 10.39 -14.77 11.71
CA HIS A 6 10.96 -14.46 10.41
C HIS A 6 10.98 -15.73 9.57
N LEU A 7 10.53 -15.60 8.33
CA LEU A 7 10.57 -16.65 7.34
C LEU A 7 11.65 -16.29 6.31
N TYR A 8 12.60 -17.19 6.13
CA TYR A 8 13.67 -17.04 5.14
C TYR A 8 13.57 -18.12 4.07
N ASP A 9 13.94 -17.76 2.85
CA ASP A 9 14.19 -18.72 1.79
C ASP A 9 15.50 -19.49 2.04
N PHE A 10 15.73 -20.59 1.31
CA PHE A 10 16.97 -21.37 1.39
C PHE A 10 18.22 -20.54 1.04
N LYS A 11 18.05 -19.42 0.32
CA LYS A 11 19.13 -18.46 0.01
C LYS A 11 19.41 -17.48 1.15
N GLY A 12 18.59 -17.47 2.19
CA GLY A 12 18.67 -16.51 3.32
C GLY A 12 17.94 -15.19 3.08
N GLU A 13 17.18 -15.06 1.99
CA GLU A 13 16.35 -13.88 1.73
C GLU A 13 15.10 -13.89 2.63
N GLN A 14 14.78 -12.75 3.24
CA GLN A 14 13.62 -12.63 4.11
C GLN A 14 12.33 -12.60 3.29
N PHE A 15 11.49 -13.62 3.44
CA PHE A 15 10.19 -13.73 2.78
C PHE A 15 9.09 -13.01 3.56
N ARG A 16 9.09 -13.13 4.89
CA ARG A 16 8.08 -12.52 5.76
C ARG A 16 8.65 -12.29 7.16
N GLU A 17 8.29 -11.17 7.74
CA GLU A 17 8.53 -10.85 9.14
C GLU A 17 7.21 -10.37 9.72
N GLU A 18 6.79 -10.99 10.81
CA GLU A 18 5.52 -10.65 11.44
C GLU A 18 5.67 -10.65 12.97
N PRO A 19 5.46 -9.50 13.62
CA PRO A 19 5.34 -9.45 15.07
C PRO A 19 3.99 -10.05 15.46
N VAL A 20 4.00 -10.97 16.43
CA VAL A 20 2.82 -11.67 16.92
C VAL A 20 2.77 -11.56 18.44
N GLU A 21 1.69 -10.97 18.96
CA GLU A 21 1.46 -10.88 20.39
C GLU A 21 1.26 -12.28 21.01
N LYS A 22 1.84 -12.49 22.20
CA LYS A 22 1.76 -13.76 22.95
C LYS A 22 2.23 -14.98 22.12
N PHE A 23 3.18 -14.77 21.20
CA PHE A 23 3.76 -15.83 20.40
C PHE A 23 4.38 -16.93 21.27
N LYS A 24 3.95 -18.18 21.06
CA LYS A 24 4.44 -19.34 21.81
C LYS A 24 5.46 -20.13 21.01
N GLN A 25 5.01 -20.69 19.89
CA GLN A 25 5.82 -21.58 19.07
C GLN A 25 5.28 -21.63 17.64
N TRP A 26 6.20 -21.71 16.69
CA TRP A 26 5.92 -22.11 15.32
C TRP A 26 6.74 -23.34 14.98
N LEU A 27 6.08 -24.35 14.43
CA LEU A 27 6.70 -25.52 13.82
C LEU A 27 6.00 -25.81 12.50
N TRP A 28 6.77 -26.21 11.51
CA TRP A 28 6.21 -26.78 10.29
C TRP A 28 5.53 -28.10 10.59
N ARG A 29 4.35 -28.33 9.99
CA ARG A 29 3.73 -29.64 10.06
C ARG A 29 4.63 -30.65 9.34
N PRO A 30 4.94 -31.81 9.95
CA PRO A 30 5.74 -32.84 9.28
C PRO A 30 5.12 -33.21 7.94
N ARG A 31 5.93 -33.18 6.87
CA ARG A 31 5.47 -33.50 5.52
C ARG A 31 5.22 -35.02 5.44
N PRO A 32 4.00 -35.47 5.08
CA PRO A 32 3.72 -36.90 4.89
C PRO A 32 4.63 -37.53 3.83
N PRO A 33 4.84 -38.85 3.86
CA PRO A 33 5.58 -39.56 2.82
C PRO A 33 4.98 -39.30 1.44
N THR A 34 5.85 -39.16 0.44
CA THR A 34 5.43 -38.94 -0.94
C THR A 34 4.64 -40.13 -1.45
N LEU A 35 3.53 -39.89 -2.14
CA LEU A 35 2.75 -40.94 -2.82
C LEU A 35 3.44 -41.47 -4.09
N LEU A 36 4.54 -40.84 -4.50
CA LEU A 36 5.27 -41.14 -5.72
C LEU A 36 6.13 -42.40 -5.59
N SER A 37 6.04 -43.27 -6.58
CA SER A 37 6.95 -44.40 -6.77
C SER A 37 8.40 -43.93 -6.98
N LYS A 38 9.35 -44.84 -6.79
CA LYS A 38 10.78 -44.54 -7.01
C LYS A 38 11.08 -44.15 -8.46
N GLU A 39 10.33 -44.71 -9.41
CA GLU A 39 10.49 -44.44 -10.84
C GLU A 39 10.01 -43.02 -11.18
N GLU A 40 8.84 -42.62 -10.71
CA GLU A 40 8.32 -41.25 -10.86
C GLU A 40 9.28 -40.22 -10.24
N GLN A 41 9.78 -40.49 -9.03
CA GLN A 41 10.76 -39.61 -8.39
C GLN A 41 12.04 -39.46 -9.22
N LYS A 42 12.52 -40.52 -9.87
CA LYS A 42 13.70 -40.47 -10.75
C LYS A 42 13.41 -39.66 -12.02
N GLN A 43 12.23 -39.84 -12.61
CA GLN A 43 11.80 -39.07 -13.78
C GLN A 43 11.68 -37.58 -13.47
N ILE A 44 11.05 -37.22 -12.35
CA ILE A 44 10.91 -35.81 -11.92
C ILE A 44 12.28 -35.17 -11.71
N ARG A 45 13.21 -35.86 -11.04
CA ARG A 45 14.58 -35.35 -10.86
C ARG A 45 15.31 -35.12 -12.19
N LYS A 46 15.08 -35.99 -13.18
CA LYS A 46 15.70 -35.87 -14.51
C LYS A 46 15.15 -34.66 -15.29
N ASN A 47 13.85 -34.40 -15.18
CA ASN A 47 13.15 -33.37 -15.94
C ASN A 47 12.90 -32.09 -15.12
N LEU A 48 13.55 -31.92 -13.98
CA LEU A 48 13.28 -30.82 -13.04
C LEU A 48 13.39 -29.44 -13.70
N ARG A 49 14.33 -29.26 -14.64
CA ARG A 49 14.51 -28.00 -15.38
C ARG A 49 13.34 -27.66 -16.30
N GLU A 50 12.70 -28.68 -16.87
CA GLU A 50 11.53 -28.50 -17.73
C GLU A 50 10.32 -28.13 -16.88
N TYR A 51 10.09 -28.86 -15.79
CA TYR A 51 9.03 -28.53 -14.83
C TYR A 51 9.21 -27.15 -14.22
N SER A 52 10.43 -26.75 -13.85
CA SER A 52 10.72 -25.40 -13.32
C SER A 52 10.21 -24.33 -14.27
N LYS A 53 10.55 -24.40 -15.56
CA LYS A 53 10.11 -23.41 -16.55
C LYS A 53 8.59 -23.33 -16.68
N VAL A 54 7.92 -24.48 -16.64
CA VAL A 54 6.44 -24.54 -16.69
C VAL A 54 5.84 -23.88 -15.45
N PHE A 55 6.32 -24.22 -14.26
CA PHE A 55 5.84 -23.63 -13.02
C PHE A 55 6.14 -22.13 -12.92
N ASP A 56 7.33 -21.69 -13.33
CA ASP A 56 7.71 -20.29 -13.34
C ASP A 56 6.79 -19.49 -14.28
N GLN A 57 6.44 -20.04 -15.45
CA GLN A 57 5.49 -19.44 -16.37
C GLN A 57 4.07 -19.40 -15.80
N GLU A 58 3.59 -20.51 -15.24
CA GLU A 58 2.26 -20.56 -14.62
C GLU A 58 2.12 -19.61 -13.43
N ASP A 59 3.16 -19.47 -12.61
CA ASP A 59 3.17 -18.54 -11.49
C ASP A 59 3.17 -17.08 -11.97
N ALA A 60 3.92 -16.77 -13.04
CA ALA A 60 3.87 -15.46 -13.69
C ALA A 60 2.47 -15.16 -14.26
N ASP A 61 1.85 -16.15 -14.93
CA ASP A 61 0.52 -16.02 -15.51
C ASP A 61 -0.57 -15.91 -14.44
N ARG A 62 -0.46 -16.62 -13.32
CA ARG A 62 -1.36 -16.46 -12.17
C ARG A 62 -1.19 -15.10 -11.51
N GLY A 63 0.05 -14.62 -11.33
CA GLY A 63 0.30 -13.26 -10.84
C GLY A 63 -0.29 -12.18 -11.75
N ALA A 64 -0.25 -12.38 -13.07
CA ALA A 64 -0.79 -11.45 -14.05
C ALA A 64 -2.33 -11.52 -14.18
N SER A 65 -2.92 -12.71 -14.07
CA SER A 65 -4.36 -12.91 -14.31
C SER A 65 -5.23 -12.75 -13.08
N ALA A 66 -4.70 -12.95 -11.87
CA ALA A 66 -5.52 -12.96 -10.66
C ALA A 66 -6.13 -11.59 -10.31
N ASP A 67 -5.56 -10.48 -10.80
CA ASP A 67 -5.99 -9.15 -10.34
C ASP A 67 -6.00 -8.06 -11.41
N LEU A 68 -5.87 -8.36 -12.70
CA LEU A 68 -5.74 -7.31 -13.73
C LEU A 68 -6.92 -6.33 -13.71
N ALA A 69 -8.16 -6.82 -13.69
CA ALA A 69 -9.34 -5.95 -13.66
C ALA A 69 -9.45 -5.14 -12.35
N VAL A 70 -9.04 -5.72 -11.22
CA VAL A 70 -9.06 -5.04 -9.91
C VAL A 70 -7.95 -3.98 -9.84
N VAL A 71 -6.76 -4.30 -10.35
CA VAL A 71 -5.61 -3.40 -10.43
C VAL A 71 -5.91 -2.25 -11.40
N GLU A 72 -6.47 -2.53 -12.56
CA GLU A 72 -6.89 -1.50 -13.52
C GLU A 72 -7.96 -0.59 -12.93
N HIS A 73 -8.95 -1.14 -12.22
CA HIS A 73 -9.96 -0.34 -11.54
C HIS A 73 -9.34 0.56 -10.46
N ARG A 74 -8.46 0.02 -9.61
CA ARG A 74 -7.75 0.81 -8.58
C ARG A 74 -6.86 1.88 -9.19
N ARG A 75 -6.17 1.55 -10.28
CA ARG A 75 -5.32 2.49 -11.01
C ARG A 75 -6.15 3.62 -11.60
N ARG A 76 -7.29 3.33 -12.21
CA ARG A 76 -8.22 4.34 -12.73
C ARG A 76 -8.69 5.29 -11.62
N LEU A 77 -9.11 4.76 -10.46
CA LEU A 77 -9.54 5.58 -9.32
C LEU A 77 -8.42 6.48 -8.82
N LEU A 78 -7.19 5.96 -8.76
CA LEU A 78 -6.02 6.75 -8.36
C LEU A 78 -5.73 7.85 -9.39
N ASP A 79 -5.76 7.53 -10.69
CA ASP A 79 -5.51 8.48 -11.77
C ASP A 79 -6.58 9.59 -11.78
N GLU A 80 -7.86 9.24 -11.54
CA GLU A 80 -8.96 10.19 -11.42
C GLU A 80 -8.77 11.13 -10.22
N TRP A 81 -8.39 10.58 -9.06
CA TRP A 81 -8.11 11.37 -7.86
C TRP A 81 -6.89 12.29 -8.05
N LEU A 82 -5.82 11.80 -8.68
CA LEU A 82 -4.62 12.60 -8.98
C LEU A 82 -4.94 13.73 -9.96
N ALA A 83 -5.75 13.46 -10.99
CA ALA A 83 -6.19 14.49 -11.93
C ALA A 83 -7.05 15.56 -11.26
N TRP A 84 -8.02 15.14 -10.43
CA TRP A 84 -8.82 16.06 -9.64
C TRP A 84 -7.93 16.92 -8.72
N ARG A 85 -7.00 16.28 -8.00
CA ARG A 85 -6.08 16.99 -7.10
C ARG A 85 -5.23 18.01 -7.83
N ALA A 86 -4.67 17.66 -8.98
CA ALA A 86 -3.87 18.57 -9.79
C ALA A 86 -4.69 19.79 -10.24
N ASN A 87 -5.93 19.60 -10.67
CA ASN A 87 -6.81 20.71 -11.05
C ASN A 87 -7.11 21.62 -9.85
N ILE A 88 -7.43 21.03 -8.68
CA ILE A 88 -7.69 21.82 -7.47
C ILE A 88 -6.43 22.56 -7.00
N GLU A 89 -5.25 21.95 -7.08
CA GLU A 89 -3.99 22.61 -6.77
C GLU A 89 -3.75 23.81 -7.71
N GLU A 90 -4.05 23.68 -9.01
CA GLU A 90 -3.97 24.79 -9.98
C GLU A 90 -4.99 25.90 -9.69
N ASP A 91 -6.26 25.54 -9.42
CA ASP A 91 -7.32 26.50 -9.10
C ASP A 91 -6.99 27.29 -7.82
N VAL A 92 -6.53 26.60 -6.77
CA VAL A 92 -6.15 27.22 -5.50
C VAL A 92 -4.94 28.14 -5.64
N GLU A 93 -3.94 27.76 -6.45
CA GLU A 93 -2.79 28.60 -6.75
C GLU A 93 -3.25 29.88 -7.47
N ALA A 94 -4.11 29.76 -8.48
CA ALA A 94 -4.64 30.91 -9.22
C ALA A 94 -5.47 31.86 -8.33
N GLU A 95 -6.36 31.33 -7.50
CA GLU A 95 -7.15 32.15 -6.55
C GLU A 95 -6.25 32.87 -5.53
N ARG A 96 -5.17 32.22 -5.08
CA ARG A 96 -4.19 32.83 -4.17
C ARG A 96 -3.39 33.93 -4.86
N GLU A 97 -2.98 33.74 -6.11
CA GLU A 97 -2.33 34.79 -6.91
C GLU A 97 -3.23 36.01 -7.06
N ASP A 98 -4.50 35.81 -7.43
CA ASP A 98 -5.47 36.88 -7.61
C ASP A 98 -5.77 37.62 -6.28
N ALA A 99 -5.80 36.90 -5.17
CA ALA A 99 -5.95 37.47 -3.83
C ALA A 99 -4.66 38.09 -3.25
N GLY A 100 -3.51 37.91 -3.92
CA GLY A 100 -2.20 38.36 -3.46
C GLY A 100 -1.69 37.64 -2.20
N LEU A 101 -2.17 36.41 -1.96
CA LEU A 101 -1.77 35.57 -0.82
C LEU A 101 -0.48 34.79 -1.15
N PRO A 102 0.33 34.42 -0.14
CA PRO A 102 1.48 33.54 -0.35
C PRO A 102 1.05 32.17 -0.92
N GLN A 103 1.87 31.64 -1.84
CA GLN A 103 1.62 30.35 -2.50
C GLN A 103 1.66 29.17 -1.53
N ASP A 104 2.65 29.13 -0.64
CA ASP A 104 2.68 28.16 0.44
C ASP A 104 2.17 28.79 1.75
N PRO A 105 0.91 28.54 2.15
CA PRO A 105 0.35 29.07 3.39
C PRO A 105 1.10 28.58 4.65
N LEU A 106 1.86 27.48 4.54
CA LEU A 106 2.59 26.88 5.64
C LEU A 106 4.08 27.27 5.65
N GLU A 107 4.56 28.06 4.68
CA GLU A 107 5.94 28.53 4.63
C GLU A 107 6.40 29.25 5.92
N PRO A 108 5.58 30.13 6.54
CA PRO A 108 5.92 30.75 7.82
C PRO A 108 6.06 29.72 8.95
N LEU A 109 5.25 28.66 8.90
CA LEU A 109 5.25 27.59 9.90
C LEU A 109 6.47 26.68 9.74
N LYS A 110 6.79 26.29 8.50
CA LYS A 110 7.97 25.48 8.15
C LYS A 110 9.26 26.22 8.50
N SER A 111 9.35 27.51 8.21
CA SER A 111 10.51 28.34 8.58
C SER A 111 10.66 28.43 10.10
N LYS A 112 9.57 28.57 10.86
CA LYS A 112 9.61 28.61 12.33
C LYS A 112 10.02 27.26 12.94
N MET A 113 9.50 26.15 12.42
CA MET A 113 9.91 24.80 12.84
C MET A 113 11.39 24.51 12.54
N ALA A 114 11.90 24.97 11.39
CA ALA A 114 13.31 24.81 11.03
C ALA A 114 14.26 25.66 11.88
N SER A 115 13.79 26.80 12.43
CA SER A 115 14.58 27.66 13.32
C SER A 115 14.74 27.15 14.75
N GLY A 116 14.08 26.05 15.13
CA GLY A 116 14.28 25.41 16.44
C GLY A 116 13.82 26.23 17.65
N ASP A 117 12.94 27.21 17.45
CA ASP A 117 12.36 27.99 18.55
C ASP A 117 11.22 27.19 19.20
N GLU A 118 11.56 26.35 20.18
CA GLU A 118 10.64 25.45 20.92
C GLU A 118 9.59 26.19 21.79
N GLY A 119 9.53 27.53 21.73
CA GLY A 119 8.73 28.37 22.65
C GLY A 119 7.37 28.86 22.16
N GLN A 120 7.01 28.70 20.88
CA GLN A 120 5.70 29.15 20.36
C GLN A 120 4.78 27.96 20.08
N ALA A 121 3.82 27.73 20.98
CA ALA A 121 2.69 26.84 20.72
C ALA A 121 1.94 27.33 19.47
N ILE A 122 1.86 26.47 18.47
CA ILE A 122 1.10 26.72 17.23
C ILE A 122 -0.36 26.39 17.55
N GLU A 123 -1.19 27.41 17.74
CA GLU A 123 -2.64 27.25 17.80
C GLU A 123 -3.17 27.06 16.38
N ILE A 124 -3.74 25.87 16.11
CA ILE A 124 -4.44 25.56 14.86
C ILE A 124 -5.93 25.71 15.15
N GLU A 125 -6.56 26.77 14.63
CA GLU A 125 -8.01 26.92 14.70
C GLU A 125 -8.66 26.13 13.55
N GLU A 126 -9.29 24.99 13.88
CA GLU A 126 -10.10 24.22 12.94
C GLU A 126 -11.55 24.74 12.99
N ILE A 127 -11.98 25.43 11.94
CA ILE A 127 -13.37 25.87 11.78
C ILE A 127 -14.13 24.74 11.08
N VAL A 128 -14.97 24.02 11.83
CA VAL A 128 -15.86 22.98 11.28
C VAL A 128 -17.25 23.58 11.06
N GLU A 129 -17.65 23.75 9.80
CA GLU A 129 -19.01 24.16 9.45
C GLU A 129 -19.91 22.91 9.38
N GLU A 130 -20.87 22.80 10.31
CA GLU A 130 -21.91 21.77 10.32
C GLU A 130 -23.18 22.29 9.63
N ILE A 131 -23.60 21.66 8.53
CA ILE A 131 -24.88 21.96 7.89
C ILE A 131 -25.99 21.31 8.71
N VAL A 132 -26.73 22.12 9.47
CA VAL A 132 -27.74 21.65 10.43
C VAL A 132 -29.02 21.15 9.76
N GLU A 133 -29.42 21.71 8.61
CA GLU A 133 -30.66 21.33 7.92
C GLU A 133 -30.63 21.77 6.44
N GLU A 134 -30.93 20.85 5.52
CA GLU A 134 -31.14 21.12 4.10
C GLU A 134 -32.61 20.81 3.76
N THR A 135 -33.35 21.82 3.26
CA THR A 135 -34.74 21.66 2.83
C THR A 135 -34.85 21.87 1.33
N GLU A 136 -35.13 20.79 0.60
CA GLU A 136 -35.45 20.85 -0.82
C GLU A 136 -36.96 21.03 -1.02
N GLU A 137 -37.39 22.19 -1.54
CA GLU A 137 -38.78 22.40 -1.96
C GLU A 137 -38.95 22.05 -3.45
N ILE A 138 -39.77 21.03 -3.73
CA ILE A 138 -40.19 20.69 -5.09
C ILE A 138 -41.32 21.64 -5.49
N ILE A 139 -41.03 22.59 -6.37
CA ILE A 139 -42.06 23.43 -7.02
C ILE A 139 -42.70 22.60 -8.13
N SER A 140 -44.00 22.30 -7.98
CA SER A 140 -44.84 21.68 -9.02
C SER A 140 -45.35 22.70 -10.04
#